data_AF-A0A838WSC5-F1
#
_entry.id   AF-A0A838WSC5-F1
#
_cell.length_a   1.000
_cell.length_b   1.000
_cell.length_c   1.000
_cell.angle_alpha   90.00
_cell.angle_beta   90.00
_cell.angle_gamma   90.00
#
_symmetry.space_group_name_H-M   'P 1'
#
loop_
_entity.id
_entity.type
_entity.pdbx_description
1 polymer ?
#
loop_
_entity_poly.entity_id
_entity_poly.type
_entity_poly.pdbx_seq_one_letter_code
_entity_poly.pdbx_strand_id
1 'polypeptide(L)' 'TEVFLTYVNQVLVPQLWKGAIVVMDNLKVHYAERVRLSIESVGAKVKFLPPYSPDLSPIELCWSKLKQ' A
#
# COMPACT_ATOMS: atom_id res chain seq x y z
N THR A 1 -9.51 3.86 9.83
CA THR A 1 -8.70 4.72 8.93
C THR A 1 -7.54 5.37 9.65
N GLU A 2 -7.75 6.01 10.81
CA GLU A 2 -6.67 6.71 11.54
C GLU A 2 -5.43 5.86 11.84
N VAL A 3 -5.57 4.64 12.36
CA VAL A 3 -4.42 3.74 12.62
C VAL A 3 -3.61 3.46 11.34
N PHE A 4 -4.31 3.18 10.24
CA PHE A 4 -3.66 2.93 8.96
C PHE A 4 -2.99 4.19 8.41
N LEU A 5 -3.63 5.36 8.54
CA LEU A 5 -3.05 6.64 8.14
C LEU A 5 -1.78 6.96 8.94
N THR A 6 -1.77 6.66 10.25
CA THR A 6 -0.57 6.78 11.09
C THR A 6 0.55 5.89 10.57
N TYR A 7 0.27 4.63 10.27
CA TYR A 7 1.26 3.72 9.67
C TYR A 7 1.77 4.26 8.32
N VAL A 8 0.87 4.75 7.46
CA VAL A 8 1.24 5.34 6.17
C VAL A 8 2.21 6.50 6.37
N ASN A 9 1.90 7.43 7.25
CA ASN A 9 2.71 8.63 7.46
C ASN A 9 4.04 8.35 8.17
N GLN A 10 4.03 7.47 9.17
CA GLN A 10 5.19 7.26 10.05
C GLN A 10 6.11 6.14 9.56
N VAL A 11 5.59 5.16 8.83
CA VAL A 11 6.35 3.97 8.43
C VAL A 11 6.49 3.89 6.92
N LEU A 12 5.40 3.97 6.17
CA LEU A 12 5.45 3.76 4.72
C LEU A 12 6.10 4.94 3.98
N VAL A 13 5.58 6.16 4.15
CA VAL A 13 6.03 7.36 3.43
C VAL A 13 7.53 7.60 3.56
N PRO A 14 8.18 7.46 4.74
CA PRO A 14 9.63 7.61 4.85
C PRO A 14 10.46 6.62 4.03
N GLN A 15 9.88 5.51 3.57
CA GLN A 15 10.56 4.48 2.77
C GLN A 15 10.32 4.66 1.26
N LEU A 16 9.50 5.63 0.86
CA LEU A 16 9.15 5.85 -0.54
C LEU A 16 10.10 6.84 -1.23
N TRP A 17 10.18 6.71 -2.55
CA TRP A 17 10.93 7.62 -3.43
C TRP A 17 10.05 8.10 -4.59
N LYS A 18 10.48 9.18 -5.24
CA LYS A 18 9.80 9.71 -6.42
C LYS A 18 9.74 8.64 -7.51
N GLY A 19 8.53 8.34 -8.00
CA GLY A 19 8.28 7.32 -9.01
C GLY A 19 8.00 5.92 -8.45
N ALA A 20 8.11 5.69 -7.14
CA ALA A 20 7.69 4.43 -6.52
C ALA A 20 6.21 4.13 -6.78
N ILE A 21 5.86 2.84 -6.84
CA ILE A 21 4.47 2.38 -6.98
C ILE A 21 4.09 1.61 -5.72
N VAL A 22 3.08 2.11 -5.01
CA VAL A 22 2.44 1.41 -3.90
C VAL A 22 1.26 0.62 -4.44
N VAL A 23 1.36 -0.70 -4.37
CA VAL A 23 0.29 -1.62 -4.76
C VAL A 23 -0.59 -1.89 -3.54
N MET A 24 -1.90 -1.69 -3.68
CA MET A 24 -2.89 -1.88 -2.61
C MET A 24 -3.95 -2.91 -3.02
N ASP A 25 -4.40 -3.71 -2.05
CA ASP A 25 -5.61 -4.49 -2.22
C ASP A 25 -6.89 -3.61 -2.11
N ASN A 26 -8.05 -4.24 -2.14
CA ASN A 26 -9.34 -3.56 -2.18
C ASN A 26 -9.96 -3.27 -0.81
N LEU A 27 -9.20 -3.30 0.30
CA LEU A 27 -9.72 -2.97 1.62
C LEU A 27 -10.22 -1.51 1.66
N LYS A 28 -11.41 -1.28 2.24
CA LYS A 28 -12.05 0.05 2.27
C LYS A 28 -11.16 1.17 2.79
N VAL A 29 -10.24 0.87 3.72
CA VAL A 29 -9.33 1.85 4.30
C VAL A 29 -8.27 2.37 3.31
N HIS A 30 -7.91 1.57 2.29
CA HIS A 30 -6.95 1.95 1.25
C HIS A 30 -7.51 3.01 0.30
N TYR A 31 -8.84 3.10 0.20
CA TYR A 31 -9.53 4.10 -0.62
C TYR A 31 -9.67 5.47 0.05
N ALA A 32 -9.21 5.63 1.29
CA ALA A 32 -9.26 6.92 1.97
C ALA A 32 -8.41 7.95 1.23
N GLU A 33 -8.99 9.09 0.88
CA GLU A 33 -8.31 10.16 0.14
C GLU A 33 -7.01 10.61 0.84
N ARG A 34 -7.05 10.73 2.18
CA ARG A 34 -5.89 11.09 2.99
C ARG A 34 -4.71 10.12 2.82
N VAL A 35 -4.98 8.83 2.69
CA VAL A 35 -3.93 7.82 2.44
C VAL A 35 -3.27 8.07 1.10
N ARG A 36 -4.08 8.28 0.05
CA ARG A 36 -3.59 8.54 -1.29
C ARG A 36 -2.73 9.81 -1.33
N LEU A 37 -3.23 10.90 -0.75
CA LEU A 37 -2.53 12.19 -0.72
C LEU A 37 -1.18 12.08 0.02
N SER A 38 -1.14 11.38 1.16
CA SER A 38 0.12 11.15 1.89
C SER A 38 1.17 10.45 1.02
N ILE A 39 0.78 9.41 0.29
CA ILE A 39 1.71 8.65 -0.57
C ILE A 39 2.14 9.48 -1.79
N GLU A 40 1.21 10.15 -2.45
CA GLU A 40 1.51 10.95 -3.65
C GLU A 40 2.33 12.21 -3.33
N SER A 41 2.31 12.68 -2.07
CA SER A 41 3.09 13.85 -1.62
C SER A 41 4.60 13.72 -1.84
N VAL A 42 5.14 12.49 -1.85
CA VAL A 42 6.57 12.22 -2.11
C VAL A 42 6.85 11.83 -3.58
N GLY A 43 5.86 12.00 -4.46
CA GLY A 43 5.96 11.69 -5.88
C GLY A 43 5.82 10.19 -6.20
N ALA A 44 5.36 9.38 -5.25
CA ALA A 44 4.96 7.99 -5.49
C ALA A 44 3.56 7.92 -6.11
N LYS A 45 3.14 6.73 -6.56
CA LYS A 45 1.83 6.47 -7.17
C LYS A 45 1.13 5.31 -6.50
N VAL A 46 -0.19 5.40 -6.32
CA VAL A 46 -1.00 4.28 -5.81
C VAL A 46 -1.61 3.49 -6.98
N LYS A 47 -1.55 2.16 -6.91
CA LYS A 47 -2.21 1.24 -7.85
C LYS A 47 -2.99 0.18 -7.07
N PHE A 48 -4.25 -0.02 -7.44
CA PHE A 48 -5.08 -1.06 -6.84
C PHE A 48 -5.01 -2.35 -7.65
N LEU A 49 -4.98 -3.47 -6.95
CA LEU A 49 -5.16 -4.79 -7.58
C LEU A 49 -6.60 -4.95 -8.07
N PRO A 50 -6.83 -5.68 -9.18
CA PRO A 50 -8.18 -6.08 -9.56
C PRO A 50 -8.85 -6.86 -8.41
N PRO A 51 -10.17 -6.74 -8.22
CA PRO A 51 -10.89 -7.51 -7.21
C PRO A 51 -10.60 -9.01 -7.30
N TYR A 52 -10.49 -9.66 -6.14
CA TYR A 52 -10.28 -11.12 -6.03
C TYR A 52 -9.06 -11.66 -6.80
N SER A 53 -8.01 -10.85 -6.95
CA SER A 53 -6.76 -11.25 -7.62
C SER A 53 -5.59 -11.39 -6.63
N PRO A 54 -5.65 -12.30 -5.64
CA PRO A 54 -4.58 -12.49 -4.66
C PRO A 54 -3.28 -12.95 -5.32
N ASP A 55 -3.37 -13.68 -6.44
CA ASP A 55 -2.21 -14.18 -7.20
C ASP A 55 -1.36 -13.04 -7.79
N LEU A 56 -1.92 -11.83 -7.90
CA LEU A 56 -1.22 -10.65 -8.39
C LEU A 56 -0.56 -9.84 -7.26
N SER A 57 -0.73 -10.26 -6.00
CA SER A 57 -0.14 -9.60 -4.85
C SER A 57 1.28 -10.13 -4.61
N PRO A 58 2.33 -9.30 -4.78
CA PRO A 58 3.72 -9.75 -4.64
C PRO A 58 4.07 -10.26 -3.24
N ILE A 59 3.26 -9.93 -2.23
CA ILE A 59 3.50 -10.29 -0.82
C ILE A 59 3.13 -11.74 -0.51
N GLU A 60 2.28 -12.40 -1.31
CA GLU A 60 1.82 -13.77 -1.02
C GLU A 60 2.97 -14.77 -1.04
N LEU A 61 3.90 -14.65 -2.00
CA LEU A 61 5.12 -15.47 -2.08
C LEU A 61 6.09 -15.19 -0.92
N CYS A 62 6.06 -13.98 -0.35
CA CYS A 62 6.85 -13.66 0.85
C CYS A 62 6.23 -14.30 2.09
N TRP A 63 4.90 -14.21 2.24
CA TRP A 63 4.19 -14.82 3.37
C TRP A 63 4.29 -16.34 3.40
N SER A 64 4.31 -17.01 2.24
CA SER A 64 4.48 -18.48 2.18
C SER A 64 5.80 -18.94 2.81
N LYS A 65 6.83 -18.09 2.83
CA LYS A 65 8.14 -18.38 3.44
C LYS A 65 8.21 -18.04 4.92
N LEU A 66 7.42 -17.07 5.38
CA LEU A 66 7.42 -16.61 6.77
C LEU A 66 6.50 -17.44 7.70
N LYS A 67 5.51 -18.13 7.12
CA LYS A 67 4.55 -18.95 7.88
C LYS A 67 4.98 -20.41 8.06
N GLN A 68 6.10 -20.82 7.45
CA GLN A 68 6.73 -22.13 7.66
C GLN A 68 7.50 -22.13 8.98
#